data_AF-A0A9P5CRD1-F1
#
_entry.id   AF-A0A9P5CRD1-F1
#
_cell.length_a   1.000
_cell.length_b   1.000
_cell.length_c   1.000
_cell.angle_alpha   90.00
_cell.angle_beta   90.00
_cell.angle_gamma   90.00
#
_symmetry.space_group_name_H-M   'P 1'
#
loop_
_entity.id
_entity.type
_entity.pdbx_description
1 polymer ?
#
loop_
_entity_poly.entity_id
_entity_poly.type
_entity_poly.pdbx_seq_one_letter_code
_entity_poly.pdbx_strand_id
1 'polypeptide(L)'
;MEQSQNLPVQGHVRNKSSSARSSRPRSSTKGPLDIDDPRLSSDRSRHQSPRSPAPPGRSPLAPPRDFAYLLKPEIYHPLNAAQTIPASFRSSAQQPPPGTPIPDLLAQGHFRAAAIAAVHALTGTGPEGEGGGHAPAPTDHARIFDLLYTRLSCLTLIDATQTAAQEARALEDINSALYTDEISGLHLMPWDLRLLVVRLQAMGFGDPRRAVMSYYDMAREARGRIAEAMAVHDNSASEMWKARLSELGIKVAGALVEMDDLPGAAAQLASLRDRGDGKSAMSKALLWLQLGDTDAARRCVRQGEAGDKTISALCDMADGDYEAALTVWRGLAAEEEGETAGDEMVAINLAVCLLYTGKMEEGRVVLEGLIESGYSSHTLLFNIATIYELCTDRSRSLKAKLAEKMAGMEATTRGWEKSNADFKL
;
A
#
# COMPACT_ATOMS: atom_id res chain seq x y z
N MET A 1 28.72 -58.79 13.18
CA MET A 1 27.28 -59.03 12.94
C MET A 1 26.57 -57.83 13.54
N GLU A 2 26.45 -56.72 12.80
CA GLU A 2 25.31 -56.41 11.90
C GLU A 2 24.04 -56.14 12.71
N GLN A 3 23.24 -55.08 12.56
CA GLN A 3 23.13 -54.01 11.57
C GLN A 3 22.29 -52.86 12.20
N SER A 4 22.54 -51.63 11.77
CA SER A 4 21.71 -50.43 11.99
C SER A 4 20.36 -50.53 11.26
N GLN A 5 19.28 -49.92 11.80
CA GLN A 5 18.21 -49.34 10.96
C GLN A 5 17.60 -48.06 11.55
N ASN A 6 17.40 -47.11 10.63
CA ASN A 6 16.94 -45.72 10.75
C ASN A 6 15.41 -45.57 10.93
N LEU A 7 15.04 -44.38 11.42
CA LEU A 7 13.69 -43.80 11.62
C LEU A 7 12.84 -43.73 10.33
N PRO A 8 11.52 -43.38 10.39
CA PRO A 8 11.18 -41.95 10.40
C PRO A 8 10.03 -41.50 11.32
N VAL A 9 10.09 -40.20 11.59
CA VAL A 9 9.20 -39.33 12.36
C VAL A 9 7.93 -39.01 11.58
N GLN A 10 6.82 -38.93 12.30
CA GLN A 10 5.45 -38.75 11.82
C GLN A 10 5.21 -37.27 11.41
N GLY A 11 5.08 -37.01 10.11
CA GLY A 11 4.67 -35.71 9.57
C GLY A 11 3.15 -35.54 9.59
N HIS A 12 2.67 -34.35 9.96
CA HIS A 12 1.25 -33.99 9.90
C HIS A 12 0.75 -33.93 8.46
N VAL A 13 -0.05 -34.92 8.07
CA VAL A 13 -0.80 -34.95 6.79
C VAL A 13 -2.19 -34.36 7.02
N ARG A 14 -2.49 -33.23 6.36
CA ARG A 14 -3.87 -32.73 6.22
C ARG A 14 -4.56 -33.51 5.10
N ASN A 15 -5.63 -34.22 5.46
CA ASN A 15 -6.45 -35.03 4.55
C ASN A 15 -7.06 -34.20 3.41
N LYS A 16 -6.78 -34.61 2.16
CA LYS A 16 -7.58 -34.28 0.98
C LYS A 16 -8.67 -35.34 0.84
N SER A 17 -9.94 -34.95 0.82
CA SER A 17 -11.04 -35.80 0.35
C SER A 17 -11.72 -35.13 -0.84
N SER A 18 -11.48 -35.70 -2.03
CA SER A 18 -12.22 -35.43 -3.26
C SER A 18 -13.32 -36.47 -3.46
N SER A 19 -14.48 -36.01 -3.93
CA SER A 19 -15.40 -36.66 -4.90
C SER A 19 -16.90 -36.43 -4.61
N ALA A 20 -17.43 -35.43 -5.32
CA ALA A 20 -18.54 -35.50 -6.25
C ALA A 20 -19.91 -36.10 -5.83
N ARG A 21 -20.97 -35.29 -5.99
CA ARG A 21 -22.06 -35.60 -6.94
C ARG A 21 -22.88 -34.37 -7.35
N SER A 22 -23.27 -34.39 -8.62
CA SER A 22 -23.92 -33.32 -9.37
C SER A 22 -25.46 -33.37 -9.26
N SER A 23 -26.11 -32.20 -9.23
CA SER A 23 -27.50 -32.03 -9.67
C SER A 23 -27.66 -30.67 -10.38
N ARG A 24 -27.94 -30.69 -11.69
CA ARG A 24 -28.22 -29.53 -12.57
C ARG A 24 -29.67 -29.00 -12.36
N PRO A 25 -30.13 -27.97 -13.11
CA PRO A 25 -29.76 -26.55 -12.98
C PRO A 25 -31.02 -25.67 -12.80
N ARG A 26 -30.91 -24.47 -12.18
CA ARG A 26 -31.94 -23.42 -12.32
C ARG A 26 -31.33 -22.06 -12.61
N SER A 27 -31.64 -21.62 -13.83
CA SER A 27 -31.84 -20.27 -14.35
C SER A 27 -30.93 -19.12 -13.89
N SER A 28 -30.06 -18.72 -14.81
CA SER A 28 -29.77 -17.35 -15.24
C SER A 28 -29.72 -16.28 -14.14
N THR A 29 -28.52 -16.05 -13.61
CA THR A 29 -28.12 -14.76 -13.06
C THR A 29 -26.96 -14.24 -13.91
N LYS A 30 -27.29 -13.55 -15.00
CA LYS A 30 -26.33 -12.66 -15.65
C LYS A 30 -26.05 -11.52 -14.67
N GLY A 31 -24.80 -11.42 -14.23
CA GLY A 31 -24.33 -10.35 -13.36
C GLY A 31 -24.14 -9.05 -14.15
N PRO A 32 -24.23 -7.87 -13.49
CA PRO A 32 -24.19 -6.55 -14.13
C PRO A 32 -22.81 -6.13 -14.67
N LEU A 33 -21.96 -7.09 -15.06
CA LEU A 33 -20.61 -6.88 -15.58
C LEU A 33 -20.41 -7.35 -17.04
N ASP A 34 -21.45 -7.89 -17.68
CA ASP A 34 -21.39 -8.26 -19.10
C ASP A 34 -21.63 -7.03 -19.99
N ILE A 35 -20.63 -6.67 -20.80
CA ILE A 35 -20.68 -5.59 -21.78
C ILE A 35 -21.12 -6.17 -23.12
N ASP A 36 -22.25 -5.71 -23.65
CA ASP A 36 -22.55 -5.70 -25.08
C ASP A 36 -23.23 -4.37 -25.43
N ASP A 37 -22.77 -3.76 -26.53
CA ASP A 37 -23.33 -2.59 -27.21
C ASP A 37 -23.52 -3.00 -28.70
N PRO A 38 -24.25 -2.28 -29.56
CA PRO A 38 -25.36 -1.34 -29.35
C PRO A 38 -26.55 -1.66 -30.28
N ARG A 39 -27.83 -1.58 -29.86
CA ARG A 39 -28.96 -1.39 -30.81
C ARG A 39 -30.12 -0.58 -30.23
N LEU A 40 -30.36 0.53 -30.93
CA LEU A 40 -31.56 1.37 -31.02
C LEU A 40 -32.87 0.67 -30.64
N SER A 41 -33.58 1.24 -29.67
CA SER A 41 -35.05 1.18 -29.62
C SER A 41 -35.57 2.40 -28.87
N SER A 42 -36.07 3.35 -29.67
CA SER A 42 -36.88 4.47 -29.25
C SER A 42 -38.19 3.98 -28.64
N ASP A 43 -38.56 4.47 -27.45
CA ASP A 43 -39.98 4.63 -27.17
C ASP A 43 -40.27 5.91 -26.39
N ARG A 44 -41.14 6.72 -27.00
CA ARG A 44 -41.59 8.03 -26.55
C ARG A 44 -42.77 7.82 -25.62
N SER A 45 -42.77 8.47 -24.46
CA SER A 45 -44.01 8.81 -23.75
C SER A 45 -43.96 10.24 -23.27
N ARG A 46 -44.77 11.05 -23.94
CA ARG A 46 -45.02 12.48 -23.71
C ARG A 46 -45.92 12.64 -22.48
N HIS A 47 -45.52 13.46 -21.52
CA HIS A 47 -46.45 14.34 -20.81
C HIS A 47 -45.78 15.68 -20.54
N GLN A 48 -46.24 16.70 -21.25
CA GLN A 48 -45.88 18.10 -21.05
C GLN A 48 -46.94 18.77 -20.17
N SER A 49 -46.50 19.64 -19.26
CA SER A 49 -47.27 20.76 -18.73
C SER A 49 -46.36 22.00 -18.78
N PRO A 50 -46.80 23.14 -19.34
CA PRO A 50 -45.93 24.29 -19.52
C PRO A 50 -45.95 25.18 -18.27
N ARG A 51 -44.78 25.42 -17.67
CA ARG A 51 -44.53 26.62 -16.85
C ARG A 51 -43.46 27.44 -17.56
N SER A 52 -43.81 28.69 -17.86
CA SER A 52 -42.97 29.67 -18.55
C SER A 52 -41.62 29.86 -17.82
N PRO A 53 -40.52 30.08 -18.56
CA PRO A 53 -39.22 30.33 -17.96
C PRO A 53 -39.14 31.77 -17.44
N ALA A 54 -38.85 31.92 -16.15
CA ALA A 54 -38.30 33.15 -15.60
C ALA A 54 -36.85 33.33 -16.13
N PRO A 55 -36.35 34.57 -16.26
CA PRO A 55 -34.99 34.80 -16.73
C PRO A 55 -33.98 34.17 -15.76
N PRO A 56 -32.79 33.73 -16.22
CA PRO A 56 -31.77 33.19 -15.34
C PRO A 56 -31.23 34.33 -14.47
N GLY A 57 -31.84 34.52 -13.31
CA GLY A 57 -31.16 35.18 -12.20
C GLY A 57 -29.91 34.38 -11.93
N ARG A 58 -28.73 35.04 -11.98
CA ARG A 58 -27.47 34.46 -11.54
C ARG A 58 -27.71 33.83 -10.17
N SER A 59 -27.71 32.51 -10.09
CA SER A 59 -27.57 31.83 -8.81
C SER A 59 -26.32 32.42 -8.14
N PRO A 60 -26.39 32.88 -6.89
CA PRO A 60 -25.19 33.30 -6.19
C PRO A 60 -24.20 32.13 -6.24
N LEU A 61 -22.92 32.43 -6.54
CA LEU A 61 -21.87 31.42 -6.45
C LEU A 61 -22.01 30.73 -5.09
N ALA A 62 -22.09 29.40 -5.11
CA ALA A 62 -22.11 28.63 -3.88
C ALA A 62 -20.93 29.05 -3.00
N PRO A 63 -21.13 29.18 -1.67
CA PRO A 63 -20.04 29.55 -0.78
C PRO A 63 -18.92 28.52 -0.92
N PRO A 64 -17.65 28.95 -0.92
CA PRO A 64 -16.52 28.03 -0.97
C PRO A 64 -16.60 27.03 0.18
N ARG A 65 -16.25 25.77 -0.09
CA ARG A 65 -16.27 24.70 0.92
C ARG A 65 -15.31 25.05 2.05
N ASP A 66 -15.79 24.91 3.28
CA ASP A 66 -15.07 25.25 4.49
C ASP A 66 -14.55 23.98 5.18
N PHE A 67 -13.24 23.90 5.35
CA PHE A 67 -12.52 22.81 6.01
C PHE A 67 -11.84 23.26 7.32
N ALA A 68 -12.31 24.34 7.96
CA ALA A 68 -11.78 24.85 9.22
C ALA A 68 -11.67 23.78 10.32
N TYR A 69 -12.58 22.80 10.31
CA TYR A 69 -12.56 21.71 11.29
C TYR A 69 -11.27 20.88 11.21
N LEU A 70 -10.65 20.73 10.03
CA LEU A 70 -9.38 20.01 9.84
C LEU A 70 -8.16 20.81 10.33
N LEU A 71 -8.31 22.11 10.62
CA LEU A 71 -7.20 22.97 11.07
C LEU A 71 -7.03 22.94 12.59
N LYS A 72 -7.87 22.18 13.29
CA LYS A 72 -7.89 22.06 14.75
C LYS A 72 -6.73 21.18 15.24
N PRO A 73 -5.83 21.68 16.11
CA PRO A 73 -4.71 20.91 16.64
C PRO A 73 -5.12 19.60 17.32
N GLU A 74 -6.32 19.55 17.91
CA GLU A 74 -6.82 18.42 18.70
C GLU A 74 -7.06 17.15 17.86
N ILE A 75 -7.08 17.27 16.54
CA ILE A 75 -7.17 16.12 15.63
C ILE A 75 -5.86 15.34 15.58
N TYR A 76 -4.73 16.02 15.73
CA TYR A 76 -3.42 15.48 15.40
C TYR A 76 -2.68 15.02 16.66
N HIS A 77 -2.22 13.78 16.63
CA HIS A 77 -1.58 13.16 17.78
C HIS A 77 -0.09 13.48 17.81
N PRO A 78 0.48 13.83 18.98
CA PRO A 78 1.91 14.07 19.12
C PRO A 78 2.70 12.78 18.91
N LEU A 79 3.86 12.89 18.24
CA LEU A 79 4.72 11.76 17.93
C LEU A 79 5.82 11.63 19.00
N ASN A 80 5.60 10.77 19.98
CA ASN A 80 6.52 10.55 21.11
C ASN A 80 7.77 9.76 20.72
N ALA A 81 8.80 10.46 20.24
CA ALA A 81 10.03 9.83 19.75
C ALA A 81 10.77 8.97 20.78
N ALA A 82 10.71 9.33 22.07
CA ALA A 82 11.45 8.65 23.14
C ALA A 82 11.07 7.18 23.33
N GLN A 83 9.84 6.80 22.99
CA GLN A 83 9.34 5.43 23.14
C GLN A 83 9.50 4.59 21.87
N THR A 84 9.42 5.22 20.70
CA THR A 84 9.33 4.50 19.43
C THR A 84 10.66 4.39 18.70
N ILE A 85 11.67 5.20 19.06
CA ILE A 85 12.93 5.31 18.32
C ILE A 85 14.12 5.00 19.24
N PRO A 86 15.13 4.25 18.76
CA PRO A 86 16.36 4.04 19.50
C PRO A 86 17.06 5.35 19.89
N ALA A 87 17.79 5.34 21.01
CA ALA A 87 18.52 6.53 21.47
C ALA A 87 19.55 7.02 20.43
N SER A 88 20.18 6.12 19.68
CA SER A 88 21.19 6.43 18.67
C SER A 88 20.66 7.37 17.58
N PHE A 89 19.45 7.13 17.07
CA PHE A 89 18.82 8.02 16.09
C PHE A 89 18.47 9.37 16.70
N ARG A 90 17.96 9.40 17.94
CA ARG A 90 17.56 10.64 18.62
C ARG A 90 18.74 11.59 18.88
N SER A 91 19.93 11.06 19.10
CA SER A 91 21.15 11.84 19.33
C SER A 91 22.08 11.90 18.12
N SER A 92 21.65 11.43 16.95
CA SER A 92 22.51 11.41 15.75
C SER A 92 22.73 12.82 15.19
N ALA A 93 23.92 13.05 14.65
CA ALA A 93 24.25 14.26 13.90
C ALA A 93 23.48 14.37 12.57
N GLN A 94 22.86 13.27 12.12
CA GLN A 94 22.03 13.22 10.91
C GLN A 94 20.58 13.66 11.14
N GLN A 95 20.22 14.10 12.36
CA GLN A 95 18.91 14.71 12.60
C GLN A 95 18.78 16.03 11.81
N PRO A 96 17.63 16.28 11.16
CA PRO A 96 17.43 17.52 10.44
C PRO A 96 17.39 18.72 11.41
N PRO A 97 17.92 19.88 11.02
CA PRO A 97 17.79 21.10 11.82
C PRO A 97 16.33 21.45 12.12
N PRO A 98 16.06 22.16 13.24
CA PRO A 98 14.76 22.80 13.43
C PRO A 98 14.42 23.71 12.24
N GLY A 99 13.16 23.69 11.81
CA GLY A 99 12.69 24.55 10.73
C GLY A 99 12.99 24.09 9.30
N THR A 100 13.59 22.91 9.09
CA THR A 100 13.80 22.38 7.74
C THR A 100 12.47 22.28 6.96
N PRO A 101 12.39 22.78 5.72
CA PRO A 101 11.17 22.71 4.91
C PRO A 101 10.69 21.28 4.66
N ILE A 102 9.37 21.09 4.58
CA ILE A 102 8.74 19.79 4.31
C ILE A 102 9.34 19.10 3.06
N PRO A 103 9.51 19.78 1.91
CA PRO A 103 10.08 19.13 0.72
C PRO A 103 11.49 18.56 0.96
N ASP A 104 12.33 19.26 1.71
CA ASP A 104 13.70 18.84 2.01
C ASP A 104 13.71 17.66 2.99
N LEU A 105 12.82 17.68 3.98
CA LEU A 105 12.60 16.57 4.90
C LEU A 105 12.16 15.29 4.16
N LEU A 106 11.25 15.43 3.19
CA LEU A 106 10.79 14.31 2.37
C LEU A 106 11.90 13.79 1.45
N ALA A 107 12.67 14.68 0.81
CA ALA A 107 13.79 14.32 -0.05
C ALA A 107 14.89 13.56 0.69
N GLN A 108 15.09 13.83 1.97
CA GLN A 108 16.07 13.16 2.83
C GLN A 108 15.48 11.98 3.62
N GLY A 109 14.19 11.67 3.44
CA GLY A 109 13.53 10.57 4.16
C GLY A 109 13.34 10.79 5.66
N HIS A 110 13.30 12.04 6.12
CA HIS A 110 12.97 12.41 7.50
C HIS A 110 11.45 12.47 7.71
N PHE A 111 10.77 11.33 7.50
CA PHE A 111 9.31 11.26 7.46
C PHE A 111 8.65 11.69 8.78
N ARG A 112 9.22 11.38 9.95
CA ARG A 112 8.67 11.85 11.23
C ARG A 112 8.70 13.38 11.34
N ALA A 113 9.83 14.00 11.01
CA ALA A 113 9.95 15.45 11.03
C ALA A 113 9.00 16.10 10.02
N ALA A 114 8.86 15.52 8.82
CA ALA A 114 7.90 15.98 7.81
C ALA A 114 6.45 15.87 8.32
N ALA A 115 6.09 14.78 9.00
CA ALA A 115 4.77 14.61 9.62
C ALA A 115 4.49 15.67 10.71
N ILE A 116 5.49 16.05 11.51
CA ILE A 116 5.35 17.08 12.53
C ILE A 116 5.21 18.46 11.87
N ALA A 117 6.07 18.77 10.91
CA ALA A 117 6.04 20.03 10.16
C ALA A 117 4.72 20.21 9.39
N ALA A 118 4.16 19.14 8.82
CA ALA A 118 2.86 19.17 8.15
C ALA A 118 1.72 19.57 9.11
N VAL A 119 1.71 19.06 10.34
CA VAL A 119 0.73 19.47 11.37
C VAL A 119 0.93 20.93 11.74
N HIS A 120 2.17 21.36 12.00
CA HIS A 120 2.44 22.76 12.32
C HIS A 120 1.99 23.72 11.21
N ALA A 121 2.17 23.33 9.94
CA ALA A 121 1.70 24.09 8.79
C ALA A 121 0.16 24.07 8.65
N LEU A 122 -0.50 22.98 9.01
CA LEU A 122 -1.97 22.87 9.02
C LEU A 122 -2.61 23.74 10.10
N THR A 123 -2.05 23.73 11.31
CA THR A 123 -2.65 24.33 12.50
C THR A 123 -2.12 25.73 12.81
N GLY A 124 -1.02 26.15 12.18
CA GLY A 124 -0.33 27.39 12.48
C GLY A 124 0.39 27.39 13.83
N THR A 125 0.62 26.23 14.46
CA THR A 125 1.27 26.12 15.77
C THR A 125 2.80 26.00 15.69
N GLY A 126 3.38 26.13 14.50
CA GLY A 126 4.84 26.10 14.31
C GLY A 126 5.55 27.34 14.86
N PRO A 127 6.87 27.26 15.14
CA PRO A 127 7.66 28.42 15.53
C PRO A 127 7.63 29.51 14.45
N GLU A 128 7.40 30.77 14.86
CA GLU A 128 7.35 31.92 13.94
C GLU A 128 8.70 32.11 13.23
N GLY A 129 8.68 32.18 11.89
CA GLY A 129 9.87 32.52 11.08
C GLY A 129 10.68 31.35 10.51
N GLU A 130 10.35 30.10 10.87
CA GLU A 130 11.12 28.91 10.44
C GLU A 130 10.25 27.95 9.62
N GLY A 131 10.10 28.22 8.32
CA GLY A 131 9.60 27.27 7.30
C GLY A 131 8.12 26.85 7.39
N GLY A 132 7.45 27.04 8.54
CA GLY A 132 6.02 26.84 8.73
C GLY A 132 5.25 28.08 8.31
N GLY A 133 4.73 28.10 7.08
CA GLY A 133 3.87 29.18 6.62
C GLY A 133 2.62 29.35 7.51
N HIS A 134 1.96 30.50 7.42
CA HIS A 134 0.65 30.73 8.06
C HIS A 134 -0.31 29.57 7.72
N ALA A 135 -1.14 29.20 8.70
CA ALA A 135 -2.18 28.19 8.52
C ALA A 135 -2.96 28.46 7.23
N PRO A 136 -3.28 27.42 6.44
CA PRO A 136 -4.06 27.62 5.23
C PRO A 136 -5.41 28.25 5.55
N ALA A 137 -5.94 29.06 4.61
CA ALA A 137 -7.29 29.54 4.74
C ALA A 137 -8.25 28.33 4.78
N PRO A 138 -9.35 28.37 5.55
CA PRO A 138 -10.28 27.24 5.63
C PRO A 138 -10.88 26.79 4.30
N THR A 139 -10.86 27.66 3.29
CA THR A 139 -11.36 27.40 1.94
C THR A 139 -10.27 26.90 0.96
N ASP A 140 -9.00 26.92 1.37
CA ASP A 140 -7.85 26.44 0.58
C ASP A 140 -7.69 24.92 0.72
N HIS A 141 -8.70 24.19 0.22
CA HIS A 141 -8.76 22.73 0.27
C HIS A 141 -7.54 22.07 -0.39
N ALA A 142 -6.97 22.67 -1.45
CA ALA A 142 -5.80 22.13 -2.13
C ALA A 142 -4.60 22.04 -1.19
N ARG A 143 -4.27 23.13 -0.49
CA ARG A 143 -3.18 23.16 0.48
C ARG A 143 -3.47 22.31 1.71
N ILE A 144 -4.71 22.30 2.19
CA ILE A 144 -5.13 21.46 3.33
C ILE A 144 -4.93 19.97 3.01
N PHE A 145 -5.40 19.52 1.84
CA PHE A 145 -5.29 18.12 1.45
C PHE A 145 -3.86 17.70 1.12
N ASP A 146 -3.03 18.59 0.58
CA ASP A 146 -1.60 18.31 0.35
C ASP A 146 -0.83 18.08 1.68
N LEU A 147 -1.07 18.94 2.66
CA LEU A 147 -0.47 18.79 3.99
C LEU A 147 -1.02 17.57 4.74
N LEU A 148 -2.32 17.28 4.63
CA LEU A 148 -2.91 16.06 5.19
C LEU A 148 -2.37 14.80 4.53
N TYR A 149 -2.21 14.79 3.21
CA TYR A 149 -1.61 13.68 2.49
C TYR A 149 -0.18 13.45 2.94
N THR A 150 0.61 14.51 3.08
CA THR A 150 1.97 14.45 3.64
C THR A 150 1.94 13.85 5.05
N ARG A 151 1.10 14.39 5.95
CA ARG A 151 0.97 13.91 7.34
C ARG A 151 0.64 12.41 7.39
N LEU A 152 -0.46 12.01 6.75
CA LEU A 152 -0.94 10.62 6.80
C LEU A 152 0.03 9.65 6.14
N SER A 153 0.62 10.03 4.99
CA SER A 153 1.62 9.19 4.30
C SER A 153 2.87 9.01 5.16
N CYS A 154 3.40 10.10 5.72
CA CYS A 154 4.57 10.01 6.59
C CYS A 154 4.31 9.17 7.84
N LEU A 155 3.11 9.24 8.44
CA LEU A 155 2.74 8.36 9.54
C LEU A 155 2.75 6.88 9.13
N THR A 156 2.25 6.54 7.94
CA THR A 156 2.32 5.15 7.44
C THR A 156 3.77 4.70 7.17
N LEU A 157 4.63 5.61 6.70
CA LEU A 157 6.04 5.31 6.39
C LEU A 157 6.90 5.10 7.64
N ILE A 158 6.52 5.66 8.79
CA ILE A 158 7.21 5.45 10.09
C ILE A 158 6.51 4.39 10.97
N ASP A 159 5.64 3.57 10.36
CA ASP A 159 4.84 2.54 11.02
C ASP A 159 3.90 3.06 12.14
N ALA A 160 3.52 4.34 12.08
CA ALA A 160 2.50 4.94 12.92
C ALA A 160 1.09 4.83 12.28
N THR A 161 0.80 3.71 11.62
CA THR A 161 -0.43 3.50 10.83
C THR A 161 -1.70 3.62 11.68
N GLN A 162 -1.65 3.19 12.95
CA GLN A 162 -2.79 3.35 13.87
C GLN A 162 -3.08 4.82 14.18
N THR A 163 -2.05 5.64 14.35
CA THR A 163 -2.19 7.09 14.51
C THR A 163 -2.79 7.71 13.25
N ALA A 164 -2.29 7.33 12.06
CA ALA A 164 -2.84 7.79 10.79
C ALA A 164 -4.32 7.42 10.65
N ALA A 165 -4.69 6.21 11.06
CA ALA A 165 -6.08 5.73 11.04
C ALA A 165 -6.99 6.51 12.00
N GLN A 166 -6.48 6.93 13.17
CA GLN A 166 -7.23 7.78 14.10
C GLN A 166 -7.43 9.18 13.54
N GLU A 167 -6.38 9.81 12.99
CA GLU A 167 -6.43 11.15 12.41
C GLU A 167 -7.34 11.19 11.16
N ALA A 168 -7.29 10.16 10.31
CA ALA A 168 -8.12 10.08 9.10
C ALA A 168 -9.63 10.00 9.37
N ARG A 169 -10.07 9.69 10.61
CA ARG A 169 -11.50 9.74 10.98
C ARG A 169 -12.06 11.16 10.95
N ALA A 170 -11.21 12.17 11.10
CA ALA A 170 -11.63 13.56 11.02
C ALA A 170 -12.18 13.94 9.64
N LEU A 171 -11.84 13.20 8.58
CA LEU A 171 -12.39 13.40 7.23
C LEU A 171 -13.82 12.86 7.05
N GLU A 172 -14.42 12.30 8.10
CA GLU A 172 -15.81 11.85 8.10
C GLU A 172 -16.16 10.99 6.86
N ASP A 173 -17.27 11.29 6.18
CA ASP A 173 -17.65 10.64 4.93
C ASP A 173 -17.08 11.38 3.72
N ILE A 174 -16.01 10.82 3.15
CA ILE A 174 -15.35 11.35 1.97
C ILE A 174 -16.21 11.27 0.70
N ASN A 175 -17.28 10.48 0.68
CA ASN A 175 -18.21 10.40 -0.45
C ASN A 175 -19.34 11.44 -0.36
N SER A 176 -19.36 12.25 0.71
CA SER A 176 -20.37 13.29 0.89
C SER A 176 -20.20 14.45 -0.10
N ALA A 177 -21.30 15.19 -0.33
CA ALA A 177 -21.30 16.36 -1.21
C ALA A 177 -20.34 17.48 -0.76
N LEU A 178 -19.86 17.45 0.49
CA LEU A 178 -18.84 18.38 1.02
C LEU A 178 -17.57 18.35 0.16
N TYR A 179 -17.18 17.16 -0.30
CA TYR A 179 -15.96 16.95 -1.07
C TYR A 179 -16.16 17.07 -2.58
N THR A 180 -17.35 17.46 -3.04
CA THR A 180 -17.64 17.64 -4.46
C THR A 180 -17.77 19.12 -4.78
N ASP A 181 -17.05 19.55 -5.82
CA ASP A 181 -17.18 20.88 -6.40
C ASP A 181 -18.53 21.00 -7.13
N GLU A 182 -19.34 22.00 -6.79
CA GLU A 182 -20.70 22.12 -7.32
C GLU A 182 -20.73 22.52 -8.81
N ILE A 183 -19.66 23.12 -9.31
CA ILE A 183 -19.59 23.64 -10.69
C ILE A 183 -19.09 22.55 -11.63
N SER A 184 -17.96 21.93 -11.31
CA SER A 184 -17.32 20.90 -12.14
C SER A 184 -17.83 19.49 -11.85
N GLY A 185 -18.48 19.27 -10.71
CA GLY A 185 -18.84 17.94 -10.22
C GLY A 185 -17.63 17.07 -9.90
N LEU A 186 -16.43 17.65 -9.81
CA LEU A 186 -15.20 16.93 -9.50
C LEU A 186 -15.01 16.81 -7.98
N HIS A 187 -14.38 15.71 -7.59
CA HIS A 187 -13.98 15.52 -6.21
C HIS A 187 -12.81 16.46 -5.86
N LEU A 188 -12.93 17.23 -4.79
CA LEU A 188 -11.93 18.20 -4.32
C LEU A 188 -10.68 17.53 -3.75
N MET A 189 -10.83 16.35 -3.14
CA MET A 189 -9.71 15.59 -2.60
C MET A 189 -8.94 14.85 -3.70
N PRO A 190 -7.60 14.95 -3.75
CA PRO A 190 -6.77 14.22 -4.70
C PRO A 190 -6.96 12.70 -4.65
N TRP A 191 -6.79 12.03 -5.79
CA TRP A 191 -7.01 10.58 -5.92
C TRP A 191 -6.20 9.75 -4.92
N ASP A 192 -4.92 10.05 -4.77
CA ASP A 192 -4.02 9.28 -3.91
C ASP A 192 -4.40 9.43 -2.43
N LEU A 193 -4.83 10.63 -2.03
CA LEU A 193 -5.37 10.86 -0.68
C LEU A 193 -6.68 10.08 -0.47
N ARG A 194 -7.57 10.01 -1.46
CA ARG A 194 -8.79 9.18 -1.37
C ARG A 194 -8.45 7.71 -1.13
N LEU A 195 -7.53 7.15 -1.90
CA LEU A 195 -7.11 5.75 -1.72
C LEU A 195 -6.53 5.50 -0.32
N LEU A 196 -5.67 6.40 0.16
CA LEU A 196 -5.07 6.32 1.48
C LEU A 196 -6.13 6.42 2.58
N VAL A 197 -7.03 7.40 2.51
CA VAL A 197 -8.07 7.63 3.52
C VAL A 197 -9.05 6.47 3.59
N VAL A 198 -9.48 5.89 2.45
CA VAL A 198 -10.35 4.71 2.46
C VAL A 198 -9.72 3.56 3.26
N ARG A 199 -8.42 3.30 3.04
CA ARG A 199 -7.69 2.26 3.77
C ARG A 199 -7.56 2.60 5.25
N LEU A 200 -7.14 3.83 5.57
CA LEU A 200 -6.96 4.30 6.95
C LEU A 200 -8.27 4.31 7.74
N GLN A 201 -9.38 4.73 7.15
CA GLN A 201 -10.69 4.73 7.82
C GLN A 201 -11.19 3.31 8.05
N ALA A 202 -11.01 2.39 7.10
CA ALA A 202 -11.39 0.99 7.31
C ALA A 202 -10.63 0.35 8.48
N MET A 203 -9.32 0.59 8.59
CA MET A 203 -8.52 0.18 9.74
C MET A 203 -8.97 0.90 11.02
N GLY A 204 -9.17 2.21 10.95
CA GLY A 204 -9.58 3.04 12.06
C GLY A 204 -10.91 2.59 12.65
N PHE A 205 -11.93 2.37 11.84
CA PHE A 205 -13.24 1.89 12.30
C PHE A 205 -13.27 0.38 12.59
N GLY A 206 -12.22 -0.36 12.23
CA GLY A 206 -12.20 -1.82 12.33
C GLY A 206 -13.25 -2.50 11.45
N ASP A 207 -13.60 -1.88 10.31
CA ASP A 207 -14.66 -2.35 9.43
C ASP A 207 -14.22 -2.33 7.95
N PRO A 208 -13.56 -3.41 7.48
CA PRO A 208 -13.07 -3.52 6.10
C PRO A 208 -14.19 -3.44 5.04
N ARG A 209 -15.45 -3.71 5.40
CA ARG A 209 -16.61 -3.55 4.49
C ARG A 209 -16.76 -2.12 3.99
N ARG A 210 -16.38 -1.13 4.81
CA ARG A 210 -16.38 0.28 4.42
C ARG A 210 -15.40 0.55 3.29
N ALA A 211 -14.22 -0.09 3.31
CA ALA A 211 -13.27 0.02 2.20
C ALA A 211 -13.86 -0.55 0.91
N VAL A 212 -14.48 -1.74 0.96
CA VAL A 212 -15.13 -2.34 -0.20
C VAL A 212 -16.19 -1.40 -0.79
N MET A 213 -17.10 -0.87 0.04
CA MET A 213 -18.13 0.07 -0.41
C MET A 213 -17.52 1.32 -1.06
N SER A 214 -16.60 1.99 -0.38
CA SER A 214 -15.96 3.21 -0.90
C SER A 214 -15.18 2.95 -2.20
N TYR A 215 -14.50 1.81 -2.33
CA TYR A 215 -13.83 1.46 -3.59
C TYR A 215 -14.82 1.19 -4.72
N TYR A 216 -16.00 0.62 -4.45
CA TYR A 216 -17.05 0.48 -5.47
C TYR A 216 -17.65 1.82 -5.89
N ASP A 217 -17.80 2.77 -4.96
CA ASP A 217 -18.26 4.14 -5.29
C ASP A 217 -17.23 4.87 -6.16
N MET A 218 -15.94 4.80 -5.79
CA MET A 218 -14.84 5.32 -6.61
C MET A 218 -14.76 4.61 -7.98
N ALA A 219 -15.06 3.31 -8.05
CA ALA A 219 -15.08 2.57 -9.31
C ALA A 219 -16.26 2.98 -10.20
N ARG A 220 -17.40 3.34 -9.61
CA ARG A 220 -18.56 3.89 -10.33
C ARG A 220 -18.22 5.25 -10.92
N GLU A 221 -17.58 6.13 -10.14
CA GLU A 221 -17.06 7.41 -10.63
C GLU A 221 -16.08 7.18 -11.80
N ALA A 222 -15.08 6.31 -11.62
CA ALA A 222 -14.09 6.02 -12.65
C ALA A 222 -14.73 5.55 -13.97
N ARG A 223 -15.75 4.67 -13.91
CA ARG A 223 -16.50 4.24 -15.11
C ARG A 223 -17.22 5.40 -15.79
N GLY A 224 -17.85 6.29 -15.02
CA GLY A 224 -18.48 7.50 -15.54
C GLY A 224 -17.46 8.41 -16.25
N ARG A 225 -16.31 8.64 -15.62
CA ARG A 225 -15.22 9.44 -16.18
C ARG A 225 -14.58 8.84 -17.43
N ILE A 226 -14.48 7.51 -17.52
CA ILE A 226 -14.07 6.83 -18.75
C ILE A 226 -15.08 7.12 -19.87
N ALA A 227 -16.38 7.00 -19.60
CA ALA A 227 -17.41 7.25 -20.60
C ALA A 227 -17.42 8.71 -21.07
N GLU A 228 -17.29 9.67 -20.15
CA GLU A 228 -17.15 11.10 -20.45
C GLU A 228 -15.92 11.38 -21.33
N ALA A 229 -14.75 10.88 -20.93
CA ALA A 229 -13.50 11.06 -21.68
C ALA A 229 -13.58 10.46 -23.09
N MET A 230 -14.17 9.27 -23.21
CA MET A 230 -14.37 8.62 -24.52
C MET A 230 -15.34 9.41 -25.42
N ALA A 231 -16.38 10.02 -24.85
CA ALA A 231 -17.36 10.82 -25.60
C ALA A 231 -16.74 12.08 -26.22
N VAL A 232 -15.72 12.65 -25.58
CA VAL A 232 -14.96 13.81 -26.09
C VAL A 232 -13.64 13.42 -26.77
N HIS A 233 -13.41 12.13 -26.99
CA HIS A 233 -12.18 11.57 -27.58
C HIS A 233 -10.88 11.93 -26.84
N ASP A 234 -10.95 12.15 -25.52
CA ASP A 234 -9.78 12.30 -24.66
C ASP A 234 -9.22 10.93 -24.26
N ASN A 235 -8.37 10.39 -25.12
CA ASN A 235 -7.75 9.08 -24.90
C ASN A 235 -6.82 9.06 -23.68
N SER A 236 -6.19 10.19 -23.35
CA SER A 236 -5.26 10.28 -22.22
C SER A 236 -6.01 10.17 -20.89
N ALA A 237 -7.07 10.96 -20.72
CA ALA A 237 -7.93 10.87 -19.55
C ALA A 237 -8.60 9.50 -19.46
N SER A 238 -9.07 8.95 -20.58
CA SER A 238 -9.66 7.61 -20.63
C SER A 238 -8.70 6.54 -20.12
N GLU A 239 -7.45 6.52 -20.58
CA GLU A 239 -6.46 5.54 -20.10
C GLU A 239 -6.09 5.74 -18.63
N MET A 240 -5.97 6.98 -18.17
CA MET A 240 -5.74 7.29 -16.75
C MET A 240 -6.85 6.71 -15.87
N TRP A 241 -8.13 6.93 -16.22
CA TRP A 241 -9.26 6.43 -15.44
C TRP A 241 -9.42 4.91 -15.52
N LYS A 242 -9.06 4.28 -16.65
CA LYS A 242 -9.02 2.81 -16.73
C LYS A 242 -7.92 2.22 -15.85
N ALA A 243 -6.76 2.86 -15.75
CA ALA A 243 -5.70 2.45 -14.84
C ALA A 243 -6.16 2.54 -13.37
N ARG A 244 -6.78 3.65 -12.99
CA ARG A 244 -7.42 3.83 -11.67
C ARG A 244 -8.47 2.76 -11.37
N LEU A 245 -9.34 2.44 -12.32
CA LEU A 245 -10.35 1.39 -12.18
C LEU A 245 -9.72 0.00 -11.97
N SER A 246 -8.61 -0.28 -12.65
CA SER A 246 -7.85 -1.53 -12.46
C SER A 246 -7.24 -1.60 -11.07
N GLU A 247 -6.63 -0.50 -10.60
CA GLU A 247 -6.08 -0.42 -9.24
C GLU A 247 -7.14 -0.65 -8.17
N LEU A 248 -8.33 -0.04 -8.32
CA LEU A 248 -9.46 -0.28 -7.43
C LEU A 248 -9.88 -1.74 -7.40
N GLY A 249 -9.84 -2.43 -8.54
CA GLY A 249 -10.12 -3.87 -8.62
C GLY A 249 -9.20 -4.70 -7.71
N ILE A 250 -7.91 -4.39 -7.69
CA ILE A 250 -6.90 -5.00 -6.81
C ILE A 250 -7.13 -4.61 -5.35
N LYS A 251 -7.44 -3.34 -5.06
CA LYS A 251 -7.74 -2.86 -3.70
C LYS A 251 -8.98 -3.53 -3.11
N VAL A 252 -10.03 -3.77 -3.92
CA VAL A 252 -11.22 -4.53 -3.52
C VAL A 252 -10.87 -5.97 -3.16
N ALA A 253 -10.06 -6.64 -4.00
CA ALA A 253 -9.61 -8.00 -3.68
C ALA A 253 -8.83 -8.04 -2.35
N GLY A 254 -7.93 -7.06 -2.12
CA GLY A 254 -7.22 -6.93 -0.84
C GLY A 254 -8.16 -6.72 0.35
N ALA A 255 -9.17 -5.86 0.22
CA ALA A 255 -10.17 -5.65 1.27
C ALA A 255 -11.03 -6.90 1.54
N LEU A 256 -11.34 -7.71 0.51
CA LEU A 256 -12.03 -8.99 0.67
C LEU A 256 -11.17 -10.02 1.42
N VAL A 257 -9.84 -10.03 1.19
CA VAL A 257 -8.90 -10.83 1.99
C VAL A 257 -8.90 -10.37 3.44
N GLU A 258 -8.87 -9.06 3.71
CA GLU A 258 -8.97 -8.51 5.08
C GLU A 258 -10.32 -8.86 5.76
N MET A 259 -11.37 -9.13 4.98
CA MET A 259 -12.67 -9.61 5.47
C MET A 259 -12.76 -11.13 5.66
N ASP A 260 -11.70 -11.88 5.36
CA ASP A 260 -11.72 -13.36 5.30
C ASP A 260 -12.69 -13.93 4.25
N ASP A 261 -13.13 -13.12 3.28
CA ASP A 261 -13.92 -13.58 2.11
C ASP A 261 -12.97 -14.01 0.98
N LEU A 262 -12.23 -15.09 1.22
CA LEU A 262 -11.27 -15.64 0.27
C LEU A 262 -11.91 -16.05 -1.07
N PRO A 263 -13.11 -16.69 -1.11
CA PRO A 263 -13.78 -16.99 -2.37
C PRO A 263 -14.18 -15.72 -3.15
N GLY A 264 -14.66 -14.68 -2.47
CA GLY A 264 -14.97 -13.40 -3.08
C GLY A 264 -13.72 -12.72 -3.65
N ALA A 265 -12.62 -12.71 -2.90
CA ALA A 265 -11.34 -12.19 -3.36
C ALA A 265 -10.84 -12.93 -4.61
N ALA A 266 -10.90 -14.26 -4.61
CA ALA A 266 -10.51 -15.08 -5.77
C ALA A 266 -11.37 -14.78 -7.01
N ALA A 267 -12.70 -14.69 -6.84
CA ALA A 267 -13.61 -14.35 -7.93
C ALA A 267 -13.32 -12.95 -8.50
N GLN A 268 -13.08 -11.98 -7.61
CA GLN A 268 -12.70 -10.63 -8.00
C GLN A 268 -11.39 -10.63 -8.80
N LEU A 269 -10.33 -11.27 -8.31
CA LEU A 269 -9.04 -11.35 -9.02
C LEU A 269 -9.16 -12.04 -10.37
N ALA A 270 -9.92 -13.13 -10.45
CA ALA A 270 -10.16 -13.86 -11.69
C ALA A 270 -10.86 -12.97 -12.75
N SER A 271 -11.73 -12.06 -12.32
CA SER A 271 -12.42 -11.11 -13.21
C SER A 271 -11.53 -10.00 -13.76
N LEU A 272 -10.41 -9.69 -13.09
CA LEU A 272 -9.51 -8.61 -13.52
C LEU A 272 -8.74 -9.01 -14.79
N ARG A 273 -8.83 -8.17 -15.81
CA ARG A 273 -8.08 -8.32 -17.06
C ARG A 273 -6.64 -7.87 -16.86
N ASP A 274 -5.72 -8.63 -17.45
CA ASP A 274 -4.32 -8.22 -17.58
C ASP A 274 -4.25 -7.04 -18.58
N ARG A 275 -3.72 -5.90 -18.14
CA ARG A 275 -3.52 -4.73 -19.01
C ARG A 275 -2.15 -4.74 -19.69
N GLY A 276 -1.30 -5.72 -19.42
CA GLY A 276 0.09 -5.76 -19.87
C GLY A 276 0.99 -4.78 -19.12
N ASP A 277 0.52 -4.19 -18.01
CA ASP A 277 1.34 -3.47 -17.06
C ASP A 277 1.89 -4.48 -16.04
N GLY A 278 3.18 -4.83 -16.14
CA GLY A 278 3.82 -5.83 -15.27
C GLY A 278 3.56 -5.60 -13.76
N LYS A 279 3.31 -4.35 -13.35
CA LYS A 279 2.91 -3.99 -11.97
C LYS A 279 1.55 -4.57 -11.54
N SER A 280 0.53 -4.53 -12.40
CA SER A 280 -0.79 -5.09 -12.09
C SER A 280 -0.74 -6.62 -12.07
N ALA A 281 -0.03 -7.21 -13.02
CA ALA A 281 0.24 -8.65 -13.06
C ALA A 281 0.94 -9.13 -11.78
N MET A 282 2.00 -8.45 -11.34
CA MET A 282 2.69 -8.71 -10.08
C MET A 282 1.77 -8.57 -8.86
N SER A 283 1.01 -7.47 -8.77
CA SER A 283 0.08 -7.25 -7.65
C SER A 283 -1.00 -8.34 -7.56
N LYS A 284 -1.51 -8.77 -8.71
CA LYS A 284 -2.46 -9.87 -8.83
C LYS A 284 -1.82 -11.20 -8.40
N ALA A 285 -0.60 -11.49 -8.82
CA ALA A 285 0.15 -12.69 -8.45
C ALA A 285 0.39 -12.78 -6.94
N LEU A 286 0.82 -11.67 -6.31
CA LEU A 286 1.04 -11.59 -4.87
C LEU A 286 -0.25 -11.80 -4.06
N LEU A 287 -1.40 -11.31 -4.55
CA LEU A 287 -2.69 -11.59 -3.91
C LEU A 287 -3.13 -13.05 -4.06
N TRP A 288 -2.85 -13.70 -5.20
CA TRP A 288 -3.08 -15.14 -5.33
C TRP A 288 -2.20 -15.97 -4.38
N LEU A 289 -0.94 -15.57 -4.19
CA LEU A 289 -0.06 -16.15 -3.18
C LEU A 289 -0.61 -15.98 -1.77
N GLN A 290 -1.14 -14.80 -1.43
CA GLN A 290 -1.80 -14.56 -0.15
C GLN A 290 -3.04 -15.45 0.07
N LEU A 291 -3.75 -15.80 -1.01
CA LEU A 291 -4.86 -16.76 -0.99
C LEU A 291 -4.41 -18.22 -0.94
N GLY A 292 -3.12 -18.50 -1.12
CA GLY A 292 -2.55 -19.85 -1.16
C GLY A 292 -2.74 -20.57 -2.51
N ASP A 293 -3.07 -19.86 -3.59
CA ASP A 293 -3.18 -20.43 -4.94
C ASP A 293 -1.91 -20.14 -5.76
N THR A 294 -0.90 -20.97 -5.58
CA THR A 294 0.40 -20.86 -6.27
C THR A 294 0.26 -21.05 -7.78
N ASP A 295 -0.65 -21.91 -8.23
CA ASP A 295 -0.94 -22.13 -9.64
C ASP A 295 -1.51 -20.87 -10.32
N ALA A 296 -2.44 -20.18 -9.66
CA ALA A 296 -3.00 -18.92 -10.15
C ALA A 296 -1.97 -17.79 -10.15
N ALA A 297 -1.10 -17.74 -9.14
CA ALA A 297 -0.01 -16.78 -9.08
C ALA A 297 0.96 -16.94 -10.26
N ARG A 298 1.42 -18.17 -10.55
CA ARG A 298 2.30 -18.45 -11.70
C ARG A 298 1.67 -18.06 -13.04
N ARG A 299 0.36 -18.23 -13.21
CA ARG A 299 -0.36 -17.83 -14.43
C ARG A 299 -0.45 -16.31 -14.64
N CYS A 300 -0.22 -15.50 -13.60
CA CYS A 300 -0.33 -14.05 -13.70
C CYS A 300 0.87 -13.40 -14.39
N VAL A 301 2.04 -14.05 -14.38
CA VAL A 301 3.25 -13.50 -14.99
C VAL A 301 3.57 -14.23 -16.29
N ARG A 302 4.13 -13.49 -17.26
CA ARG A 302 4.50 -14.03 -18.57
C ARG A 302 5.94 -14.52 -18.51
N GLN A 303 6.18 -15.67 -19.13
CA GLN A 303 7.53 -16.25 -19.22
C GLN A 303 8.52 -15.26 -19.84
N GLY A 304 9.62 -15.00 -19.13
CA GLY A 304 10.72 -14.16 -19.59
C GLY A 304 10.71 -12.70 -19.11
N GLU A 305 9.69 -12.25 -18.36
CA GLU A 305 9.76 -10.98 -17.63
C GLU A 305 10.51 -11.18 -16.30
N ALA A 306 11.28 -10.18 -15.84
CA ALA A 306 12.02 -10.28 -14.56
C ALA A 306 11.11 -10.65 -13.38
N GLY A 307 9.85 -10.19 -13.40
CA GLY A 307 8.84 -10.55 -12.39
C GLY A 307 8.44 -12.03 -12.38
N ASP A 308 8.69 -12.77 -13.46
CA ASP A 308 8.31 -14.18 -13.61
C ASP A 308 9.12 -15.07 -12.67
N LYS A 309 10.44 -14.87 -12.66
CA LYS A 309 11.37 -15.60 -11.79
C LYS A 309 11.08 -15.33 -10.31
N THR A 310 10.82 -14.07 -9.96
CA THR A 310 10.45 -13.66 -8.59
C THR A 310 9.17 -14.36 -8.12
N ILE A 311 8.10 -14.31 -8.92
CA ILE A 311 6.85 -15.00 -8.56
C ILE A 311 7.05 -16.51 -8.51
N SER A 312 7.81 -17.10 -9.44
CA SER A 312 8.11 -18.53 -9.42
C SER A 312 8.82 -18.94 -8.12
N ALA A 313 9.86 -18.21 -7.73
CA ALA A 313 10.61 -18.50 -6.50
C ALA A 313 9.74 -18.34 -5.24
N LEU A 314 8.88 -17.31 -5.20
CA LEU A 314 7.91 -17.15 -4.11
C LEU A 314 6.89 -18.29 -4.06
N CYS A 315 6.43 -18.78 -5.22
CA CYS A 315 5.55 -19.95 -5.28
C CYS A 315 6.26 -21.22 -4.79
N ASP A 316 7.52 -21.44 -5.18
CA ASP A 316 8.31 -22.58 -4.71
C ASP A 316 8.49 -22.55 -3.18
N MET A 317 8.75 -21.36 -2.61
CA MET A 317 8.78 -21.17 -1.14
C MET A 317 7.41 -21.47 -0.50
N ALA A 318 6.31 -21.05 -1.11
CA ALA A 318 4.96 -21.29 -0.61
C ALA A 318 4.57 -22.78 -0.69
N ASP A 319 5.04 -23.50 -1.71
CA ASP A 319 4.88 -24.94 -1.88
C ASP A 319 5.81 -25.76 -0.93
N GLY A 320 6.74 -25.08 -0.23
CA GLY A 320 7.70 -25.69 0.69
C GLY A 320 8.97 -26.24 0.01
N ASP A 321 9.15 -25.99 -1.29
CA ASP A 321 10.33 -26.37 -2.07
C ASP A 321 11.42 -25.28 -1.98
N TYR A 322 12.02 -25.16 -0.79
CA TYR A 322 13.03 -24.14 -0.53
C TYR A 322 14.32 -24.33 -1.32
N GLU A 323 14.66 -25.55 -1.75
CA GLU A 323 15.87 -25.81 -2.54
C GLU A 323 15.68 -25.41 -4.02
N ALA A 324 14.50 -25.62 -4.59
CA ALA A 324 14.15 -25.07 -5.91
C ALA A 324 14.15 -23.53 -5.86
N ALA A 325 13.48 -22.94 -4.87
CA ALA A 325 13.46 -21.49 -4.67
C ALA A 325 14.89 -20.91 -4.53
N LEU A 326 15.74 -21.57 -3.74
CA LEU A 326 17.13 -21.14 -3.51
C LEU A 326 17.93 -21.07 -4.81
N THR A 327 17.71 -22.02 -5.73
CA THR A 327 18.37 -22.02 -7.04
C THR A 327 17.93 -20.82 -7.88
N VAL A 328 16.63 -20.51 -7.90
CA VAL A 328 16.09 -19.36 -8.62
C VAL A 328 16.61 -18.04 -8.02
N TRP A 329 16.60 -17.90 -6.69
CA TRP A 329 17.09 -16.69 -6.03
C TRP A 329 18.58 -16.45 -6.24
N ARG A 330 19.41 -17.49 -6.24
CA ARG A 330 20.84 -17.37 -6.57
C ARG A 330 21.05 -16.95 -8.02
N GLY A 331 20.25 -17.48 -8.94
CA GLY A 331 20.27 -17.06 -10.34
C GLY A 331 19.94 -15.58 -10.50
N LEU A 332 18.86 -15.11 -9.85
CA LEU A 332 18.48 -13.71 -9.82
C LEU A 332 19.56 -12.81 -9.24
N ALA A 333 20.12 -13.19 -8.08
CA ALA A 333 21.19 -12.42 -7.44
C ALA A 333 22.45 -12.31 -8.32
N ALA A 334 22.78 -13.34 -9.11
CA ALA A 334 23.92 -13.34 -10.01
C ALA A 334 23.68 -12.53 -11.30
N GLU A 335 22.44 -12.43 -11.76
CA GLU A 335 22.07 -11.62 -12.93
C GLU A 335 22.19 -10.10 -12.67
N GLU A 336 22.13 -9.70 -11.40
CA GLU A 336 22.09 -8.30 -10.97
C GLU A 336 23.45 -7.71 -10.56
N GLU A 337 24.58 -8.39 -10.81
CA GLU A 337 25.94 -7.89 -10.55
C GLU A 337 26.38 -6.74 -11.51
N GLY A 338 25.47 -5.88 -11.96
CA GLY A 338 25.74 -4.66 -12.73
C GLY A 338 25.25 -3.39 -12.01
N GLU A 339 26.14 -2.39 -11.87
CA GLU A 339 26.08 -0.99 -11.35
C GLU A 339 25.01 -0.53 -10.32
N THR A 340 23.84 -1.15 -10.22
CA THR A 340 22.91 -1.02 -9.11
C THR A 340 23.14 -2.18 -8.14
N ALA A 341 23.59 -1.87 -6.92
CA ALA A 341 23.64 -2.84 -5.82
C ALA A 341 22.35 -3.68 -5.81
N GLY A 342 22.49 -5.02 -5.81
CA GLY A 342 21.41 -5.97 -6.09
C GLY A 342 20.09 -5.69 -5.38
N ASP A 343 18.98 -6.17 -5.96
CA ASP A 343 17.63 -5.97 -5.45
C ASP A 343 17.54 -6.48 -4.01
N GLU A 344 17.31 -5.54 -3.08
CA GLU A 344 17.15 -5.80 -1.65
C GLU A 344 16.12 -6.92 -1.41
N MET A 345 15.05 -6.97 -2.21
CA MET A 345 14.00 -7.98 -2.11
C MET A 345 14.52 -9.38 -2.46
N VAL A 346 15.31 -9.51 -3.54
CA VAL A 346 15.91 -10.78 -3.96
C VAL A 346 16.84 -11.30 -2.88
N ALA A 347 17.73 -10.45 -2.38
CA ALA A 347 18.71 -10.84 -1.37
C ALA A 347 18.07 -11.16 0.00
N ILE A 348 17.02 -10.44 0.40
CA ILE A 348 16.24 -10.77 1.60
C ILE A 348 15.58 -12.16 1.45
N ASN A 349 14.89 -12.42 0.34
CA ASN A 349 14.22 -13.71 0.12
C ASN A 349 15.22 -14.87 -0.03
N LEU A 350 16.39 -14.62 -0.62
CA LEU A 350 17.51 -15.55 -0.64
C LEU A 350 17.96 -15.90 0.78
N ALA A 351 18.18 -14.91 1.65
CA ALA A 351 18.57 -15.13 3.03
C ALA A 351 17.52 -15.92 3.83
N VAL A 352 16.23 -15.68 3.57
CA VAL A 352 15.13 -16.47 4.15
C VAL A 352 15.15 -17.92 3.66
N CYS A 353 15.41 -18.18 2.37
CA CYS A 353 15.57 -19.55 1.87
C CYS A 353 16.79 -20.26 2.48
N LEU A 354 17.90 -19.54 2.66
CA LEU A 354 19.09 -20.05 3.32
C LEU A 354 18.79 -20.45 4.78
N LEU A 355 17.96 -19.66 5.48
CA LEU A 355 17.46 -20.01 6.81
C LEU A 355 16.69 -21.35 6.80
N TYR A 356 15.69 -21.48 5.93
CA TYR A 356 14.85 -22.70 5.85
C TYR A 356 15.61 -23.94 5.37
N THR A 357 16.71 -23.76 4.64
CA THR A 357 17.60 -24.85 4.21
C THR A 357 18.75 -25.12 5.21
N GLY A 358 18.74 -24.48 6.39
CA GLY A 358 19.73 -24.70 7.46
C GLY A 358 21.07 -23.99 7.25
N LYS A 359 21.20 -23.15 6.23
CA LYS A 359 22.40 -22.38 5.85
C LYS A 359 22.39 -20.99 6.49
N MET A 360 22.12 -20.93 7.80
CA MET A 360 21.86 -19.68 8.53
C MET A 360 23.04 -18.70 8.51
N GLU A 361 24.29 -19.18 8.59
CA GLU A 361 25.47 -18.32 8.53
C GLU A 361 25.64 -17.66 7.15
N GLU A 362 25.33 -18.39 6.07
CA GLU A 362 25.32 -17.82 4.71
C GLU A 362 24.23 -16.74 4.60
N GLY A 363 23.03 -17.02 5.10
CA GLY A 363 21.93 -16.04 5.14
C GLY A 363 22.29 -14.79 5.95
N ARG A 364 23.02 -14.95 7.05
CA ARG A 364 23.54 -13.83 7.86
C ARG A 364 24.47 -12.95 7.04
N VAL A 365 25.45 -13.53 6.37
CA VAL A 365 26.43 -12.80 5.54
C VAL A 365 25.72 -12.01 4.43
N VAL A 366 24.71 -12.59 3.79
CA VAL A 366 23.91 -11.90 2.77
C VAL A 366 23.23 -10.65 3.35
N LEU A 367 22.54 -10.78 4.49
CA LEU A 367 21.86 -9.64 5.13
C LEU A 367 22.83 -8.58 5.66
N GLU A 368 23.95 -8.98 6.27
CA GLU A 368 24.99 -8.05 6.73
C GLU A 368 25.61 -7.28 5.55
N GLY A 369 25.82 -7.95 4.40
CA GLY A 369 26.29 -7.32 3.16
C GLY A 369 25.33 -6.27 2.58
N LEU A 370 24.01 -6.51 2.65
CA LEU A 370 23.01 -5.51 2.28
C LEU A 370 23.11 -4.25 3.15
N ILE A 371 23.27 -4.45 4.46
CA ILE A 371 23.45 -3.36 5.42
C ILE A 371 24.73 -2.58 5.11
N GLU A 372 25.82 -3.26 4.78
CA GLU A 372 27.06 -2.60 4.35
C GLU A 372 26.92 -1.82 3.05
N SER A 373 26.01 -2.25 2.17
CA SER A 373 25.66 -1.56 0.92
C SER A 373 24.69 -0.38 1.12
N GLY A 374 24.32 -0.06 2.37
CA GLY A 374 23.45 1.07 2.72
C GLY A 374 21.96 0.76 2.73
N TYR A 375 21.56 -0.50 2.58
CA TYR A 375 20.15 -0.90 2.69
C TYR A 375 19.71 -0.93 4.17
N SER A 376 18.46 -0.56 4.42
CA SER A 376 17.91 -0.43 5.77
C SER A 376 16.38 -0.56 5.83
N SER A 377 15.77 -1.36 4.94
CA SER A 377 14.32 -1.59 5.03
C SER A 377 13.93 -2.27 6.34
N HIS A 378 12.67 -2.08 6.77
CA HIS A 378 12.11 -2.76 7.94
C HIS A 378 12.31 -4.28 7.85
N THR A 379 12.03 -4.88 6.69
CA THR A 379 12.18 -6.32 6.47
C THR A 379 13.63 -6.79 6.63
N LEU A 380 14.60 -6.03 6.10
CA LEU A 380 16.03 -6.34 6.27
C LEU A 380 16.42 -6.32 7.75
N LEU A 381 16.12 -5.21 8.44
CA LEU A 381 16.50 -5.01 9.84
C LEU A 381 15.83 -6.04 10.77
N PHE A 382 14.56 -6.34 10.53
CA PHE A 382 13.83 -7.35 11.29
C PHE A 382 14.40 -8.75 11.05
N ASN A 383 14.75 -9.09 9.81
CA ASN A 383 15.30 -10.41 9.47
C ASN A 383 16.71 -10.60 10.05
N ILE A 384 17.61 -9.61 9.95
CA ILE A 384 18.94 -9.73 10.58
C ILE A 384 18.83 -9.78 12.10
N ALA A 385 17.91 -9.01 12.71
CA ALA A 385 17.64 -9.07 14.14
C ALA A 385 17.15 -10.47 14.56
N THR A 386 16.35 -11.12 13.71
CA THR A 386 15.92 -12.52 13.90
C THR A 386 17.10 -13.48 13.83
N ILE A 387 17.99 -13.34 12.84
CA ILE A 387 19.19 -14.18 12.74
C ILE A 387 20.07 -14.00 13.99
N TYR A 388 20.26 -12.77 14.48
CA TYR A 388 21.01 -12.54 15.73
C TYR A 388 20.39 -13.24 16.94
N GLU A 389 19.06 -13.28 17.05
CA GLU A 389 18.38 -14.04 18.11
C GLU A 389 18.60 -15.56 18.01
N LEU A 390 18.68 -16.08 16.79
CA LEU A 390 18.84 -17.51 16.54
C LEU A 390 20.30 -17.98 16.66
N CYS A 391 21.27 -17.13 16.33
CA CYS A 391 22.68 -17.51 16.27
C CYS A 391 23.47 -17.24 17.56
N THR A 392 23.00 -16.37 18.47
CA THR A 392 23.84 -15.95 19.60
C THR A 392 23.09 -15.42 20.81
N ASP A 393 23.60 -15.74 22.01
CA ASP A 393 23.15 -15.17 23.28
C ASP A 393 23.47 -13.67 23.42
N ARG A 394 24.33 -13.11 22.55
CA ARG A 394 24.69 -11.69 22.53
C ARG A 394 23.79 -10.85 21.62
N SER A 395 22.66 -11.38 21.18
CA SER A 395 21.72 -10.77 20.21
C SER A 395 21.37 -9.33 20.56
N ARG A 396 21.06 -9.04 21.84
CA ARG A 396 20.73 -7.69 22.32
C ARG A 396 21.83 -6.66 22.02
N SER A 397 23.09 -7.05 22.24
CA SER A 397 24.24 -6.16 21.98
C SER A 397 24.46 -5.93 20.49
N LEU A 398 24.21 -6.94 19.64
CA LEU A 398 24.33 -6.81 18.19
C LEU A 398 23.24 -5.92 17.61
N LYS A 399 22.00 -6.07 18.06
CA LYS A 399 20.87 -5.22 17.67
C LYS A 399 21.10 -3.75 18.06
N ALA A 400 21.60 -3.49 19.27
CA ALA A 400 21.95 -2.14 19.70
C ALA A 400 23.05 -1.52 18.83
N LYS A 401 24.12 -2.27 18.55
CA LYS A 401 25.20 -1.84 17.64
C LYS A 401 24.71 -1.61 16.21
N LEU A 402 23.77 -2.43 15.74
CA LEU A 402 23.14 -2.25 14.44
C LEU A 402 22.35 -0.93 14.39
N ALA A 403 21.56 -0.63 15.43
CA ALA A 403 20.85 0.64 15.54
C ALA A 403 21.80 1.86 15.62
N GLU A 404 22.96 1.73 16.27
CA GLU A 404 24.02 2.75 16.26
C GLU A 404 24.61 2.94 14.87
N LYS A 405 24.94 1.85 14.17
CA LYS A 405 25.46 1.88 12.79
C LYS A 405 24.48 2.57 11.84
N MET A 406 23.19 2.20 11.88
CA MET A 406 22.16 2.77 11.00
C MET A 406 21.93 4.25 11.30
N ALA A 407 21.93 4.66 12.57
CA ALA A 407 21.80 6.06 12.95
C ALA A 407 22.96 6.94 12.45
N GLY A 408 24.14 6.35 12.21
CA GLY A 408 25.31 7.04 11.67
C GLY A 408 25.34 7.14 10.14
N MET A 409 24.45 6.45 9.42
CA MET A 409 24.39 6.51 7.96
C MET A 409 23.77 7.81 7.46
N GLU A 410 24.16 8.21 6.25
CA GLU A 410 23.57 9.37 5.57
C GLU A 410 22.08 9.18 5.32
N ALA A 411 21.33 10.29 5.41
CA ALA A 411 19.91 10.28 5.14
C ALA A 411 19.63 10.03 3.64
N THR A 412 18.63 9.21 3.35
CA THR A 412 18.25 8.85 1.98
C THR A 412 16.73 8.94 1.80
N THR A 413 16.28 9.00 0.55
CA THR A 413 14.85 8.98 0.20
C THR A 413 14.09 7.75 0.70
N ARG A 414 14.79 6.69 1.14
CA ARG A 414 14.21 5.42 1.61
C ARG A 414 13.83 5.44 3.10
N GLY A 415 13.93 6.59 3.75
CA GLY A 415 13.65 6.74 5.17
C GLY A 415 14.89 6.48 6.00
N TRP A 416 15.40 7.54 6.64
CA TRP A 416 16.59 7.46 7.49
C TRP A 416 16.25 6.91 8.88
N GLU A 417 15.22 7.47 9.52
CA GLU A 417 14.85 7.11 10.89
C GLU A 417 14.23 5.71 10.95
N LYS A 418 14.67 4.89 11.92
CA LYS A 418 14.15 3.55 12.17
C LYS A 418 13.59 3.44 13.60
N SER A 419 12.57 2.61 13.76
CA SER A 419 11.88 2.37 15.02
C SER A 419 12.58 1.29 15.88
N ASN A 420 12.19 1.18 17.15
CA ASN A 420 12.61 0.07 17.99
C ASN A 420 12.12 -1.28 17.45
N ALA A 421 10.97 -1.32 16.76
CA ALA A 421 10.39 -2.52 16.19
C ALA A 421 11.27 -3.11 15.08
N ASP A 422 11.88 -2.26 14.24
CA ASP A 422 12.80 -2.67 13.16
C ASP A 422 13.97 -3.52 13.69
N PHE A 423 14.45 -3.24 14.90
CA PHE A 423 15.58 -3.95 15.52
C PHE A 423 15.15 -5.00 16.55
N LYS A 424 13.85 -5.21 16.76
CA LYS A 424 13.28 -6.02 17.85
C LYS A 424 13.89 -5.65 19.23
N LEU A 425 13.87 -4.36 19.57
CA LEU A 425 14.42 -3.79 20.80
C LEU A 425 13.37 -3.53 21.89
#